data_AF-A0A820MSZ4-F1
#
_entry.id   AF-A0A820MSZ4-F1
#
_cell.length_a   1.000
_cell.length_b   1.000
_cell.length_c   1.000
_cell.angle_alpha   90.00
_cell.angle_beta   90.00
_cell.angle_gamma   90.00
#
_symmetry.space_group_name_H-M   'P 1'
#
loop_
_entity.id
_entity.type
_entity.pdbx_description
1 polymer ?
#
loop_
_entity_poly.entity_id
_entity_poly.type
_entity_poly.pdbx_seq_one_letter_code
_entity_poly.pdbx_strand_id
1 'polypeptide(L)'
;PLNLPLTELLASIYLHHWQVPLVRNVCVRDVFYDRYNDMGFLTWNAFIEELQKIFDELEQELDSNLQMATFIGSGVHFLHAFIENQKGRLYTRVYHDSISQPFLLPYAHSHPRLFHRQWFRAALIRAGQYCSSFEDFEEERLYLELSFLANGYSLDFVEYHLRQFFSRFNPKPNEPMNLNRFTYLSLRRELFRCIDQQRHNLEEEQELHKNCHLIQLHYLFDWGSRFQFNQKFHELWSEILEQDPRFKETMRSKRLLLIHNHVYWYYPVVFHPMLPKKTIN
;
A
#
# COMPACT_ATOMS: atom_id res chain seq x y z
N PRO A 1 17.86 -2.55 20.02
CA PRO A 1 17.48 -1.66 18.90
C PRO A 1 16.45 -2.36 18.00
N LEU A 2 15.18 -1.95 18.11
CA LEU A 2 14.04 -2.59 17.44
C LEU A 2 14.01 -2.32 15.92
N ASN A 3 14.68 -1.27 15.45
CA ASN A 3 14.68 -0.84 14.04
C ASN A 3 15.88 -1.37 13.24
N LEU A 4 16.52 -2.46 13.68
CA LEU A 4 17.59 -3.09 12.91
C LEU A 4 16.98 -4.25 12.10
N PRO A 5 17.26 -4.35 10.79
CA PRO A 5 16.72 -5.42 9.94
C PRO A 5 17.00 -6.83 10.49
N LEU A 6 18.14 -7.01 11.16
CA LEU A 6 18.48 -8.27 11.81
C LEU A 6 17.55 -8.59 12.99
N THR A 7 17.19 -7.59 13.81
CA THR A 7 16.27 -7.77 14.93
C THR A 7 14.88 -8.17 14.43
N GLU A 8 14.38 -7.49 13.38
CA GLU A 8 13.09 -7.80 12.75
C GLU A 8 13.07 -9.22 12.16
N LEU A 9 14.17 -9.63 11.52
CA LEU A 9 14.32 -10.99 10.99
C LEU A 9 14.33 -12.03 12.10
N LEU A 10 15.10 -11.82 13.17
CA LEU A 10 15.18 -12.75 14.29
C LEU A 10 13.82 -12.87 15.02
N ALA A 11 13.14 -11.76 15.25
CA ALA A 11 11.78 -11.76 15.80
C ALA A 11 10.81 -12.51 14.89
N SER A 12 10.90 -12.30 13.57
CA SER A 12 10.07 -12.99 12.59
C SER A 12 10.30 -14.50 12.57
N ILE A 13 11.55 -14.95 12.69
CA ILE A 13 11.92 -16.37 12.79
C ILE A 13 11.38 -16.98 14.09
N TYR A 14 11.57 -16.30 15.22
CA TYR A 14 11.06 -16.76 16.52
C TYR A 14 9.54 -16.95 16.48
N LEU A 15 8.80 -15.91 16.05
CA LEU A 15 7.33 -15.97 15.96
C LEU A 15 6.86 -16.99 14.92
N HIS A 16 7.62 -17.20 13.83
CA HIS A 16 7.30 -18.24 12.85
C HIS A 16 7.35 -19.65 13.44
N HIS A 17 8.31 -19.94 14.32
CA HIS A 17 8.37 -21.23 15.00
C HIS A 17 7.29 -21.37 16.07
N TRP A 18 7.09 -20.32 16.88
CA TRP A 18 6.07 -20.29 17.93
C TRP A 18 4.65 -20.49 17.39
N GLN A 19 4.30 -19.91 16.23
CA GLN A 19 2.96 -20.03 15.66
C GLN A 19 2.67 -21.39 14.98
N VAL A 20 3.65 -22.29 14.81
CA VAL A 20 3.47 -23.55 14.06
C VAL A 20 2.28 -24.39 14.56
N PRO A 21 2.05 -24.57 15.87
CA PRO A 21 0.89 -25.32 16.37
C PRO A 21 -0.45 -24.69 15.95
N LEU A 22 -0.54 -23.35 15.99
CA LEU A 22 -1.72 -22.61 15.52
C LEU A 22 -1.95 -22.84 14.03
N VAL A 23 -0.91 -22.63 13.21
CA VAL A 23 -1.00 -22.73 11.75
C VAL A 23 -1.41 -24.13 11.31
N ARG A 24 -0.94 -25.19 11.99
CA ARG A 24 -1.38 -26.57 11.73
C ARG A 24 -2.88 -26.74 11.94
N ASN A 25 -3.43 -26.19 13.02
CA ASN A 25 -4.87 -26.23 13.27
C ASN A 25 -5.66 -25.41 12.25
N VAL A 26 -5.13 -24.26 11.84
CA VAL A 26 -5.71 -23.40 10.81
C VAL A 26 -5.82 -24.15 9.48
N CYS A 27 -4.73 -24.78 9.02
CA CYS A 27 -4.70 -25.50 7.74
C CYS A 27 -5.70 -26.65 7.66
N VAL A 28 -5.94 -27.34 8.78
CA VAL A 28 -6.89 -28.48 8.83
C VAL A 28 -8.34 -28.02 8.78
N ARG A 29 -8.64 -26.78 9.21
CA ARG A 29 -10.00 -26.30 9.44
C ARG A 29 -10.52 -25.34 8.37
N ASP A 30 -9.76 -25.14 7.29
CA ASP A 30 -10.09 -24.19 6.20
C ASP A 30 -10.45 -22.81 6.75
N VAL A 31 -9.67 -22.34 7.72
CA VAL A 31 -9.81 -21.00 8.29
C VAL A 31 -8.73 -20.09 7.74
N PHE A 32 -9.04 -18.79 7.66
CA PHE A 32 -8.08 -17.77 7.24
C PHE A 32 -7.15 -17.45 8.40
N TYR A 33 -5.85 -17.34 8.13
CA TYR A 33 -4.86 -16.83 9.06
C TYR A 33 -3.86 -15.98 8.30
N ASP A 34 -3.54 -14.82 8.86
CA ASP A 34 -2.46 -13.97 8.38
C ASP A 34 -1.74 -13.32 9.57
N ARG A 35 -0.47 -12.96 9.37
CA ARG A 35 0.37 -12.31 10.38
C ARG A 35 1.13 -11.15 9.77
N TYR A 36 1.08 -10.01 10.46
CA TYR A 36 1.93 -8.87 10.18
C TYR A 36 2.75 -8.54 11.43
N ASN A 37 4.07 -8.77 11.35
CA ASN A 37 4.99 -8.67 12.47
C ASN A 37 4.50 -9.47 13.70
N ASP A 38 4.17 -8.80 14.79
CA ASP A 38 3.69 -9.33 16.06
C ASP A 38 2.16 -9.44 16.13
N MET A 39 1.43 -8.95 15.13
CA MET A 39 -0.03 -9.04 15.08
C MET A 39 -0.49 -10.22 14.20
N GLY A 40 -1.35 -11.07 14.75
CA GLY A 40 -2.04 -12.13 14.02
C GLY A 40 -3.53 -11.82 13.84
N PHE A 41 -4.09 -12.24 12.71
CA PHE A 41 -5.53 -12.25 12.46
C PHE A 41 -5.95 -13.63 11.97
N LEU A 42 -7.05 -14.15 12.51
CA LEU A 42 -7.62 -15.41 12.06
C LEU A 42 -9.14 -15.39 12.05
N THR A 43 -9.73 -16.22 11.19
CA THR A 43 -11.14 -16.60 11.30
C THR A 43 -11.25 -17.94 12.02
N TRP A 44 -12.39 -18.21 12.65
CA TRP A 44 -12.60 -19.46 13.35
C TRP A 44 -14.03 -19.97 13.12
N ASN A 45 -14.14 -21.21 12.66
CA ASN A 45 -15.40 -21.84 12.30
C ASN A 45 -15.88 -22.88 13.33
N ALA A 46 -15.13 -23.09 14.42
CA ALA A 46 -15.45 -24.06 15.47
C ALA A 46 -15.81 -23.39 16.80
N PHE A 47 -16.00 -24.20 17.84
CA PHE A 47 -16.27 -23.71 19.19
C PHE A 47 -15.13 -22.82 19.70
N ILE A 48 -15.50 -21.75 20.41
CA ILE A 48 -14.54 -20.75 20.91
C ILE A 48 -13.64 -21.34 22.00
N GLU A 49 -14.14 -22.32 22.74
CA GLU A 49 -13.43 -23.04 23.78
C GLU A 49 -12.24 -23.84 23.22
N GLU A 50 -12.37 -24.38 22.00
CA GLU A 50 -11.26 -25.04 21.31
C GLU A 50 -10.16 -24.04 20.93
N LEU A 51 -10.56 -22.83 20.49
CA LEU A 51 -9.60 -21.78 20.16
C LEU A 51 -8.89 -21.25 21.41
N GLN A 52 -9.62 -21.06 22.50
CA GLN A 52 -9.06 -20.65 23.79
C GLN A 52 -8.03 -21.65 24.29
N LYS A 53 -8.32 -22.95 24.20
CA LYS A 53 -7.36 -24.00 24.56
C LYS A 53 -6.06 -23.91 23.76
N ILE A 54 -6.16 -23.68 22.44
CA ILE A 54 -4.98 -23.51 21.58
C ILE A 54 -4.18 -22.27 22.01
N PHE A 55 -4.86 -21.17 22.32
CA PHE A 55 -4.21 -19.95 22.80
C PHE A 55 -3.53 -20.14 24.17
N ASP A 56 -4.17 -20.85 25.09
CA ASP A 56 -3.58 -21.15 26.40
C ASP A 56 -2.32 -22.02 26.26
N GLU A 57 -2.32 -23.00 25.35
CA GLU A 57 -1.15 -23.83 25.04
C GLU A 57 -0.01 -22.99 24.43
N LEU A 58 -0.33 -22.06 23.52
CA LEU A 58 0.67 -21.17 22.91
C LEU A 58 1.27 -20.16 23.90
N GLU A 59 0.47 -19.64 24.83
CA GLU A 59 0.94 -18.72 25.87
C GLU A 59 1.91 -19.44 26.83
N GLN A 60 1.69 -20.72 27.12
CA GLN A 60 2.59 -21.53 27.95
C GLN A 60 3.96 -21.77 27.30
N GLU A 61 4.01 -21.83 25.96
CA GLU A 61 5.26 -21.98 25.21
C GLU A 61 5.99 -20.64 24.97
N LEU A 62 5.35 -19.51 25.29
CA LEU A 62 5.90 -18.19 25.09
C LEU A 62 6.94 -17.84 26.17
N ASP A 63 8.02 -17.16 25.80
CA ASP A 63 9.01 -16.67 26.76
C ASP A 63 8.35 -15.75 27.81
N SER A 64 8.77 -15.88 29.07
CA SER A 64 8.25 -15.12 30.21
C SER A 64 8.27 -13.58 30.07
N ASN A 65 9.09 -13.04 29.16
CA ASN A 65 9.17 -11.60 28.88
C ASN A 65 8.18 -11.13 27.81
N LEU A 66 7.43 -12.05 27.21
CA LEU A 66 6.43 -11.78 26.18
C LEU A 66 5.04 -12.11 26.73
N GLN A 67 4.03 -11.46 26.17
CA GLN A 67 2.64 -11.68 26.52
C GLN A 67 1.81 -11.70 25.24
N MET A 68 0.91 -12.69 25.10
CA MET A 68 -0.06 -12.68 24.02
C MET A 68 -1.31 -11.92 24.46
N ALA A 69 -1.66 -10.89 23.71
CA ALA A 69 -2.94 -10.22 23.83
C ALA A 69 -3.90 -10.78 22.78
N THR A 70 -4.97 -11.45 23.22
CA THR A 70 -5.99 -12.02 22.33
C THR A 70 -7.31 -11.26 22.44
N PHE A 71 -7.94 -11.00 21.30
CA PHE A 71 -9.28 -10.44 21.25
C PHE A 71 -10.14 -11.28 20.29
N ILE A 72 -11.26 -11.80 20.79
CA ILE A 72 -12.19 -12.63 20.02
C ILE A 72 -13.54 -11.92 20.01
N GLY A 73 -14.08 -11.71 18.81
CA GLY A 73 -15.38 -11.05 18.65
C GLY A 73 -15.89 -11.14 17.21
N SER A 74 -17.13 -10.69 17.02
CA SER A 74 -17.72 -10.57 15.68
C SER A 74 -17.10 -9.44 14.87
N GLY A 75 -16.47 -8.46 15.52
CA GLY A 75 -15.73 -7.39 14.88
C GLY A 75 -14.41 -7.13 15.60
N VAL A 76 -13.32 -7.06 14.85
CA VAL A 76 -11.96 -6.83 15.35
C VAL A 76 -11.28 -5.75 14.53
N HIS A 77 -10.19 -5.17 15.03
CA HIS A 77 -9.31 -4.35 14.21
C HIS A 77 -8.00 -5.10 13.95
N PHE A 78 -7.51 -5.01 12.72
CA PHE A 78 -6.21 -5.53 12.33
C PHE A 78 -5.54 -4.50 11.45
N LEU A 79 -4.35 -4.03 11.85
CA LEU A 79 -3.68 -2.88 11.24
C LEU A 79 -4.61 -1.64 11.25
N HIS A 80 -4.89 -1.07 10.08
CA HIS A 80 -5.78 0.08 9.92
C HIS A 80 -7.17 -0.31 9.38
N ALA A 81 -7.55 -1.59 9.49
CA ALA A 81 -8.84 -2.10 9.04
C ALA A 81 -9.67 -2.57 10.23
N PHE A 82 -10.94 -2.15 10.26
CA PHE A 82 -11.95 -2.78 11.09
C PHE A 82 -12.59 -3.89 10.25
N ILE A 83 -12.65 -5.10 10.79
CA ILE A 83 -13.11 -6.31 10.13
C ILE A 83 -14.25 -6.87 10.94
N GLU A 84 -15.42 -7.02 10.32
CA GLU A 84 -16.63 -7.55 10.94
C GLU A 84 -17.13 -8.78 10.18
N ASN A 85 -17.45 -9.84 10.90
CA ASN A 85 -18.14 -11.00 10.36
C ASN A 85 -19.65 -10.80 10.43
N GLN A 86 -20.27 -10.54 9.28
CA GLN A 86 -21.72 -10.49 9.14
C GLN A 86 -22.20 -11.77 8.43
N LYS A 87 -22.69 -12.73 9.21
CA LYS A 87 -23.30 -13.99 8.71
C LYS A 87 -22.38 -14.80 7.79
N GLY A 88 -21.11 -14.94 8.17
CA GLY A 88 -20.11 -15.70 7.41
C GLY A 88 -19.45 -14.92 6.28
N ARG A 89 -19.70 -13.61 6.17
CA ARG A 89 -19.02 -12.72 5.22
C ARG A 89 -18.24 -11.66 5.99
N LEU A 90 -16.98 -11.48 5.62
CA LEU A 90 -16.15 -10.42 6.18
C LEU A 90 -16.48 -9.09 5.48
N TYR A 91 -16.88 -8.12 6.29
CA TYR A 91 -17.03 -6.73 5.91
C TYR A 91 -15.88 -5.95 6.52
N THR A 92 -15.32 -5.04 5.75
CA THR A 92 -14.16 -4.27 6.15
C THR A 92 -14.44 -2.78 5.96
N ARG A 93 -13.87 -1.96 6.83
CA ARG A 93 -13.83 -0.49 6.70
C ARG A 93 -12.54 0.04 7.31
N VAL A 94 -12.22 1.30 7.04
CA VAL A 94 -11.05 1.94 7.66
C VAL A 94 -11.26 2.05 9.17
N TYR A 95 -10.24 1.64 9.93
CA TYR A 95 -10.19 1.85 11.38
C TYR A 95 -9.36 3.09 11.69
N HIS A 96 -9.95 4.00 12.47
CA HIS A 96 -9.25 5.15 13.05
C HIS A 96 -9.11 4.90 14.54
N ASP A 97 -7.86 4.85 14.99
CA ASP A 97 -7.57 4.82 16.42
C ASP A 97 -7.90 6.20 17.02
N SER A 98 -8.78 6.23 18.02
CA SER A 98 -9.21 7.46 18.68
C SER A 98 -8.10 8.09 19.54
N ILE A 99 -7.08 7.32 19.89
CA ILE A 99 -5.95 7.74 20.72
C ILE A 99 -4.82 8.27 19.82
N SER A 100 -4.69 7.75 18.60
CA SER A 100 -3.75 8.24 17.61
C SER A 100 -4.30 9.52 16.98
N GLN A 101 -3.61 10.66 17.18
CA GLN A 101 -3.85 11.79 16.30
C GLN A 101 -3.55 11.33 14.87
N PRO A 102 -4.49 11.46 13.92
CA PRO A 102 -4.17 11.23 12.53
C PRO A 102 -3.12 12.28 12.18
N PHE A 103 -1.86 11.86 12.08
CA PHE A 103 -0.76 12.72 11.64
C PHE A 103 -1.01 13.08 10.19
N LEU A 104 -1.86 14.08 9.99
CA LEU A 104 -2.08 14.68 8.71
C LEU A 104 -1.11 15.84 8.60
N LEU A 105 -0.30 15.81 7.54
CA LEU A 105 0.69 16.84 7.25
C LEU A 105 -0.02 18.19 7.11
N PRO A 106 0.07 19.14 8.06
CA PRO A 106 -0.71 20.36 7.96
C PRO A 106 -0.17 21.20 6.80
N TYR A 107 -1.06 21.81 6.03
CA TYR A 107 -0.67 22.56 4.83
C TYR A 107 0.20 23.79 5.13
N ALA A 108 0.16 24.27 6.38
CA ALA A 108 0.99 25.37 6.87
C ALA A 108 2.49 25.01 6.96
N HIS A 109 2.84 23.72 7.02
CA HIS A 109 4.23 23.30 7.11
C HIS A 109 4.87 23.26 5.72
N SER A 110 6.12 23.71 5.62
CA SER A 110 6.87 23.86 4.37
C SER A 110 7.35 22.52 3.78
N HIS A 111 6.46 21.54 3.64
CA HIS A 111 6.78 20.29 2.96
C HIS A 111 6.62 20.43 1.45
N PRO A 112 7.39 19.66 0.66
CA PRO A 112 7.19 19.62 -0.78
C PRO A 112 5.75 19.26 -1.16
N ARG A 113 5.17 20.01 -2.12
CA ARG A 113 3.79 19.79 -2.63
C ARG A 113 3.51 18.34 -3.04
N LEU A 114 4.55 17.60 -3.42
CA LEU A 114 4.46 16.18 -3.74
C LEU A 114 3.94 15.34 -2.57
N PHE A 115 4.42 15.59 -1.34
CA PHE A 115 4.01 14.82 -0.16
C PHE A 115 2.55 15.06 0.18
N HIS A 116 2.11 16.33 0.19
CA HIS A 116 0.71 16.71 0.36
C HIS A 116 -0.21 15.97 -0.64
N ARG A 117 0.18 15.94 -1.91
CA ARG A 117 -0.55 15.22 -2.97
C ARG A 117 -0.55 13.70 -2.76
N GLN A 118 0.57 13.13 -2.38
CA GLN A 118 0.70 11.68 -2.18
C GLN A 118 -0.12 11.20 -0.99
N TRP A 119 -0.15 11.96 0.10
CA TRP A 119 -0.88 11.60 1.31
C TRP A 119 -2.38 11.45 1.06
N PHE A 120 -3.01 12.46 0.45
CA PHE A 120 -4.45 12.43 0.16
C PHE A 120 -4.81 11.27 -0.78
N ARG A 121 -3.98 11.06 -1.81
CA ARG A 121 -4.16 9.95 -2.76
C ARG A 121 -4.03 8.59 -2.11
N ALA A 122 -3.02 8.40 -1.27
CA ALA A 122 -2.81 7.16 -0.55
C ALA A 122 -3.98 6.88 0.41
N ALA A 123 -4.50 7.91 1.08
CA ALA A 123 -5.67 7.79 1.95
C ALA A 123 -6.93 7.37 1.18
N LEU A 124 -7.20 7.95 0.00
CA LEU A 124 -8.33 7.55 -0.85
C LEU A 124 -8.18 6.13 -1.40
N ILE A 125 -6.96 5.74 -1.80
CA ILE A 125 -6.69 4.37 -2.26
C ILE A 125 -6.93 3.40 -1.11
N ARG A 126 -6.41 3.69 0.09
CA ARG A 126 -6.65 2.90 1.31
C ARG A 126 -8.15 2.75 1.59
N ALA A 127 -8.91 3.84 1.53
CA ALA A 127 -10.36 3.81 1.69
C ALA A 127 -11.01 2.86 0.66
N GLY A 128 -10.62 2.94 -0.61
CA GLY A 128 -11.13 2.06 -1.66
C GLY A 128 -10.75 0.58 -1.47
N GLN A 129 -9.58 0.29 -0.91
CA GLN A 129 -9.16 -1.07 -0.58
C GLN A 129 -9.96 -1.64 0.61
N TYR A 130 -10.04 -0.85 1.69
CA TYR A 130 -10.50 -1.32 2.98
C TYR A 130 -12.02 -1.29 3.10
N CYS A 131 -12.72 -0.34 2.49
CA CYS A 131 -14.18 -0.33 2.56
C CYS A 131 -14.74 -1.41 1.64
N SER A 132 -15.57 -2.29 2.20
CA SER A 132 -16.28 -3.34 1.45
C SER A 132 -17.62 -2.85 0.91
N SER A 133 -18.26 -1.91 1.61
CA SER A 133 -19.51 -1.28 1.20
C SER A 133 -19.27 0.11 0.62
N PHE A 134 -20.26 0.60 -0.14
CA PHE A 134 -20.23 1.95 -0.68
C PHE A 134 -20.42 2.99 0.43
N GLU A 135 -21.25 2.67 1.41
CA GLU A 135 -21.59 3.52 2.54
C GLU A 135 -20.36 3.78 3.42
N ASP A 136 -19.59 2.73 3.74
CA ASP A 136 -18.34 2.85 4.49
C ASP A 136 -17.29 3.66 3.72
N PHE A 137 -17.24 3.52 2.39
CA PHE A 137 -16.33 4.29 1.55
C PHE A 137 -16.72 5.76 1.50
N GLU A 138 -18.02 6.05 1.40
CA GLU A 138 -18.52 7.42 1.35
C GLU A 138 -18.30 8.14 2.69
N GLU A 139 -18.53 7.47 3.81
CA GLU A 139 -18.22 8.00 5.14
C GLU A 139 -16.71 8.31 5.28
N GLU A 140 -15.84 7.37 4.92
CA GLU A 140 -14.38 7.58 4.96
C GLU A 140 -13.95 8.70 4.01
N ARG A 141 -14.52 8.77 2.81
CA ARG A 141 -14.25 9.85 1.85
C ARG A 141 -14.57 11.21 2.45
N LEU A 142 -15.77 11.37 3.02
CA LEU A 142 -16.19 12.62 3.65
C LEU A 142 -15.30 12.97 4.84
N TYR A 143 -14.96 11.97 5.66
CA TYR A 143 -14.01 12.14 6.76
C TYR A 143 -12.66 12.66 6.26
N LEU A 144 -12.11 12.10 5.17
CA LEU A 144 -10.85 12.56 4.59
C LEU A 144 -10.95 13.99 4.04
N GLU A 145 -12.02 14.32 3.34
CA GLU A 145 -12.25 15.68 2.82
C GLU A 145 -12.26 16.72 3.95
N LEU A 146 -13.10 16.49 4.96
CA LEU A 146 -13.20 17.37 6.12
C LEU A 146 -11.87 17.46 6.89
N SER A 147 -11.19 16.32 7.07
CA SER A 147 -9.89 16.28 7.77
C SER A 147 -8.84 17.11 7.04
N PHE A 148 -8.77 17.05 5.71
CA PHE A 148 -7.83 17.85 4.93
C PHE A 148 -8.19 19.33 4.95
N LEU A 149 -9.46 19.69 4.78
CA LEU A 149 -9.90 21.09 4.88
C LEU A 149 -9.56 21.69 6.26
N ALA A 150 -9.81 20.94 7.34
CA ALA A 150 -9.47 21.34 8.71
C ALA A 150 -7.96 21.55 8.92
N ASN A 151 -7.11 20.90 8.13
CA ASN A 151 -5.65 21.04 8.18
C ASN A 151 -5.09 22.09 7.20
N GLY A 152 -5.95 22.98 6.68
CA GLY A 152 -5.56 24.14 5.89
C GLY A 152 -5.37 23.90 4.40
N TYR A 153 -5.80 22.73 3.89
CA TYR A 153 -5.83 22.48 2.45
C TYR A 153 -7.01 23.22 1.81
N SER A 154 -6.83 23.73 0.58
CA SER A 154 -7.91 24.41 -0.13
C SER A 154 -8.97 23.43 -0.66
N LEU A 155 -10.20 23.91 -0.82
CA LEU A 155 -11.27 23.15 -1.46
C LEU A 155 -10.87 22.69 -2.87
N ASP A 156 -10.26 23.58 -3.66
CA ASP A 156 -9.78 23.26 -5.00
C ASP A 156 -8.78 22.10 -5.02
N PHE A 157 -7.90 22.01 -4.01
CA PHE A 157 -6.93 20.91 -3.89
C PHE A 157 -7.64 19.58 -3.67
N VAL A 158 -8.59 19.56 -2.73
CA VAL A 158 -9.37 18.37 -2.36
C VAL A 158 -10.20 17.90 -3.56
N GLU A 159 -10.99 18.79 -4.16
CA GLU A 159 -11.81 18.48 -5.32
C GLU A 159 -10.98 18.00 -6.52
N TYR A 160 -9.87 18.68 -6.81
CA TYR A 160 -8.98 18.28 -7.89
C TYR A 160 -8.50 16.85 -7.69
N HIS A 161 -8.03 16.50 -6.50
CA HIS A 161 -7.50 15.16 -6.26
C HIS A 161 -8.56 14.07 -6.18
N LEU A 162 -9.77 14.38 -5.70
CA LEU A 162 -10.92 13.47 -5.79
C LEU A 162 -11.28 13.17 -7.25
N ARG A 163 -11.42 14.21 -8.09
CA ARG A 163 -11.71 14.03 -9.52
C ARG A 163 -10.64 13.19 -10.21
N GLN A 164 -9.37 13.41 -9.85
CA GLN A 164 -8.25 12.59 -10.36
C GLN A 164 -8.30 11.14 -9.88
N PHE A 165 -8.71 10.89 -8.64
CA PHE A 165 -8.90 9.54 -8.12
C PHE A 165 -10.00 8.81 -8.89
N PHE A 166 -11.18 9.42 -9.01
CA PHE A 166 -12.29 8.82 -9.75
C PHE A 166 -11.94 8.63 -11.22
N SER A 167 -11.37 9.63 -11.89
CA SER A 167 -10.95 9.51 -13.29
C SER A 167 -9.94 8.38 -13.51
N ARG A 168 -9.02 8.17 -12.57
CA ARG A 168 -8.01 7.11 -12.66
C ARG A 168 -8.59 5.71 -12.55
N PHE A 169 -9.57 5.51 -11.66
CA PHE A 169 -10.17 4.20 -11.38
C PHE A 169 -11.56 4.04 -11.99
N ASN A 170 -11.94 4.96 -12.89
CA ASN A 170 -13.20 4.86 -13.62
C ASN A 170 -13.03 3.84 -14.75
N PRO A 171 -13.82 2.75 -14.78
CA PRO A 171 -13.78 1.79 -15.87
C PRO A 171 -14.18 2.41 -17.22
N LYS A 172 -14.88 3.55 -17.22
CA LYS A 172 -15.31 4.27 -18.42
C LYS A 172 -14.72 5.69 -18.45
N PRO A 173 -13.50 5.87 -18.96
CA PRO A 173 -12.78 7.15 -18.87
C PRO A 173 -13.48 8.34 -19.56
N ASN A 174 -14.41 8.07 -20.48
CA ASN A 174 -15.12 9.09 -21.25
C ASN A 174 -16.45 9.56 -20.62
N GLU A 175 -16.88 8.95 -19.50
CA GLU A 175 -18.13 9.29 -18.82
C GLU A 175 -17.83 9.87 -17.43
N PRO A 176 -18.48 10.96 -17.01
CA PRO A 176 -18.38 11.43 -15.63
C PRO A 176 -18.90 10.35 -14.68
N MET A 177 -18.10 10.02 -13.66
CA MET A 177 -18.46 8.98 -12.71
C MET A 177 -19.47 9.50 -11.70
N ASN A 178 -20.73 9.07 -11.81
CA ASN A 178 -21.70 9.20 -10.73
C ASN A 178 -21.51 8.05 -9.74
N LEU A 179 -20.92 8.35 -8.59
CA LEU A 179 -20.63 7.34 -7.57
C LEU A 179 -21.93 6.88 -6.90
N ASN A 180 -22.16 5.58 -6.92
CA ASN A 180 -23.25 4.88 -6.26
C ASN A 180 -22.78 3.45 -5.94
N ARG A 181 -23.62 2.66 -5.29
CA ARG A 181 -23.26 1.28 -4.89
C ARG A 181 -22.74 0.41 -6.05
N PHE A 182 -23.33 0.50 -7.25
CA PHE A 182 -22.92 -0.31 -8.40
C PHE A 182 -21.64 0.21 -9.05
N THR A 183 -21.51 1.52 -9.22
CA THR A 183 -20.32 2.13 -9.83
C THR A 183 -19.12 2.03 -8.89
N TYR A 184 -19.34 2.08 -7.58
CA TYR A 184 -18.32 1.84 -6.56
C TYR A 184 -17.70 0.44 -6.67
N LEU A 185 -18.50 -0.62 -6.81
CA LEU A 185 -17.97 -1.97 -6.99
C LEU A 185 -17.09 -2.10 -8.25
N SER A 186 -17.42 -1.36 -9.31
CA SER A 186 -16.63 -1.35 -10.54
C SER A 186 -15.34 -0.56 -10.38
N LEU A 187 -15.38 0.59 -9.70
CA LEU A 187 -14.18 1.34 -9.32
C LEU A 187 -13.27 0.52 -8.41
N ARG A 188 -13.82 -0.19 -7.42
CA ARG A 188 -13.06 -1.02 -6.49
C ARG A 188 -12.34 -2.15 -7.20
N ARG A 189 -13.00 -2.82 -8.15
CA ARG A 189 -12.35 -3.84 -9.00
C ARG A 189 -11.21 -3.26 -9.82
N GLU A 190 -11.41 -2.09 -10.43
CA GLU A 190 -10.37 -1.42 -11.21
C GLU A 190 -9.20 -0.97 -10.33
N LEU A 191 -9.48 -0.50 -9.12
CA LEU A 191 -8.48 -0.17 -8.13
C LEU A 191 -7.62 -1.39 -7.77
N PHE A 192 -8.23 -2.55 -7.46
CA PHE A 192 -7.46 -3.77 -7.17
C PHE A 192 -6.64 -4.22 -8.37
N ARG A 193 -7.22 -4.23 -9.58
CA ARG A 193 -6.48 -4.51 -10.81
C ARG A 193 -5.24 -3.62 -10.97
N CYS A 194 -5.39 -2.33 -10.72
CA CYS A 194 -4.29 -1.37 -10.76
C CYS A 194 -3.21 -1.64 -9.70
N ILE A 195 -3.59 -2.13 -8.51
CA ILE A 195 -2.66 -2.45 -7.42
C ILE A 195 -1.92 -3.76 -7.70
N ASP A 196 -2.63 -4.77 -8.19
CA ASP A 196 -2.04 -6.06 -8.55
C ASP A 196 -1.03 -5.90 -9.68
N GLN A 197 -1.37 -5.11 -10.70
CA GLN A 197 -0.44 -4.77 -11.77
C GLN A 197 0.81 -4.05 -11.23
N GLN A 198 0.66 -3.16 -10.27
CA GLN A 198 1.79 -2.46 -9.65
C GLN A 198 2.70 -3.41 -8.87
N ARG A 199 2.11 -4.36 -8.13
CA ARG A 199 2.87 -5.38 -7.41
C ARG A 199 3.67 -6.25 -8.38
N HIS A 200 3.03 -6.71 -9.45
CA HIS A 200 3.71 -7.50 -10.48
C HIS A 200 4.86 -6.73 -11.14
N ASN A 201 4.65 -5.46 -11.48
CA ASN A 201 5.70 -4.62 -12.05
C ASN A 201 6.87 -4.43 -11.07
N LEU A 202 6.60 -4.34 -9.76
CA LEU A 202 7.65 -4.21 -8.74
C LEU A 202 8.45 -5.50 -8.60
N GLU A 203 7.78 -6.67 -8.60
CA GLU A 203 8.43 -7.98 -8.59
C GLU A 203 9.33 -8.17 -9.82
N GLU A 204 8.83 -7.79 -11.00
CA GLU A 204 9.62 -7.80 -12.24
C GLU A 204 10.85 -6.87 -12.14
N GLU A 205 10.68 -5.64 -11.64
CA GLU A 205 11.80 -4.71 -11.42
C GLU A 205 12.84 -5.28 -10.43
N GLN A 206 12.40 -5.96 -9.37
CA GLN A 206 13.29 -6.60 -8.39
C GLN A 206 14.06 -7.77 -9.00
N GLU A 207 13.43 -8.61 -9.81
CA GLU A 207 14.09 -9.71 -10.50
C GLU A 207 15.10 -9.20 -11.53
N LEU A 208 14.75 -8.15 -12.29
CA LEU A 208 15.70 -7.49 -13.19
C LEU A 208 16.91 -6.91 -12.44
N HIS A 209 16.68 -6.36 -11.24
CA HIS A 209 17.75 -5.87 -10.39
C HIS A 209 18.67 -7.00 -9.90
N LYS A 210 18.10 -8.12 -9.42
CA LYS A 210 18.87 -9.31 -8.98
C LYS A 210 19.72 -9.89 -10.11
N ASN A 211 19.17 -9.92 -11.32
CA ASN A 211 19.84 -10.49 -12.50
C ASN A 211 20.78 -9.49 -13.22
N CYS A 212 21.03 -8.31 -12.64
CA CYS A 212 21.84 -7.24 -13.25
C CYS A 212 21.36 -6.80 -14.66
N HIS A 213 20.08 -7.00 -14.93
CA HIS A 213 19.39 -6.61 -16.17
C HIS A 213 18.69 -5.25 -16.05
N LEU A 214 18.85 -4.55 -14.93
CA LEU A 214 18.32 -3.21 -14.73
C LEU A 214 19.47 -2.18 -14.64
N ILE A 215 19.39 -1.12 -15.44
CA ILE A 215 20.26 0.05 -15.31
C ILE A 215 19.44 1.17 -14.72
N GLN A 216 19.84 1.64 -13.55
CA GLN A 216 19.21 2.77 -12.87
C GLN A 216 20.03 4.03 -13.11
N LEU A 217 19.40 5.06 -13.67
CA LEU A 217 20.00 6.38 -13.80
C LEU A 217 19.28 7.36 -12.89
N HIS A 218 20.04 7.91 -11.95
CA HIS A 218 19.55 8.93 -11.05
C HIS A 218 19.80 10.32 -11.63
N TYR A 219 18.79 11.17 -11.62
CA TYR A 219 18.93 12.57 -12.00
C TYR A 219 18.33 13.50 -10.95
N LEU A 220 19.00 14.62 -10.75
CA LEU A 220 18.47 15.73 -9.97
C LEU A 220 17.56 16.55 -10.89
N PHE A 221 16.35 16.80 -10.42
CA PHE A 221 15.37 17.55 -11.19
C PHE A 221 14.95 18.79 -10.40
N ASP A 222 15.58 19.92 -10.73
CA ASP A 222 15.37 21.17 -10.02
C ASP A 222 14.29 22.05 -10.66
N TRP A 223 14.06 21.96 -11.99
CA TRP A 223 13.08 22.81 -12.68
C TRP A 223 12.55 22.22 -13.99
N GLY A 224 11.29 22.56 -14.34
CA GLY A 224 10.63 22.22 -15.62
C GLY A 224 9.57 21.12 -15.54
N SER A 225 9.09 20.64 -16.69
CA SER A 225 8.18 19.48 -16.76
C SER A 225 8.97 18.17 -16.77
N ARG A 226 8.81 17.36 -15.72
CA ARG A 226 9.41 16.01 -15.66
C ARG A 226 9.00 15.14 -16.84
N PHE A 227 7.76 15.29 -17.30
CA PHE A 227 7.25 14.57 -18.46
C PHE A 227 8.06 14.91 -19.71
N GLN A 228 8.29 16.21 -19.96
CA GLN A 228 9.09 16.67 -21.11
C GLN A 228 10.54 16.24 -20.99
N PHE A 229 11.13 16.29 -19.79
CA PHE A 229 12.49 15.79 -19.56
C PHE A 229 12.60 14.30 -19.88
N ASN A 230 11.72 13.47 -19.31
CA ASN A 230 11.75 12.03 -19.56
C ASN A 230 11.57 11.74 -21.05
N GLN A 231 10.65 12.44 -21.72
CA GLN A 231 10.46 12.30 -23.16
C GLN A 231 11.73 12.65 -23.94
N LYS A 232 12.34 13.81 -23.67
CA LYS A 232 13.58 14.24 -24.34
C LYS A 232 14.75 13.33 -24.05
N PHE A 233 14.86 12.82 -22.81
CA PHE A 233 15.87 11.83 -22.46
C PHE A 233 15.69 10.56 -23.30
N HIS A 234 14.45 10.05 -23.43
CA HIS A 234 14.19 8.86 -24.23
C HIS A 234 14.46 9.09 -25.72
N GLU A 235 14.10 10.26 -26.25
CA GLU A 235 14.45 10.66 -27.63
C GLU A 235 15.98 10.60 -27.84
N LEU A 236 16.75 11.25 -26.95
CA LEU A 236 18.22 11.23 -27.02
C LEU A 236 18.81 9.82 -26.82
N TRP A 237 18.20 9.03 -25.93
CA TRP A 237 18.64 7.66 -25.64
C TRP A 237 18.50 6.77 -26.89
N SER A 238 17.36 6.82 -27.54
CA SER A 238 17.11 6.04 -28.76
C SER A 238 17.88 6.58 -29.98
N GLU A 239 18.08 7.90 -30.09
CA GLU A 239 18.80 8.49 -31.22
C GLU A 239 20.32 8.30 -31.15
N ILE A 240 20.91 8.37 -29.95
CA ILE A 240 22.36 8.39 -29.80
C ILE A 240 22.88 7.03 -29.34
N LEU A 241 22.30 6.48 -28.28
CA LEU A 241 22.88 5.34 -27.58
C LEU A 241 22.48 4.00 -28.19
N GLU A 242 21.25 3.87 -28.70
CA GLU A 242 20.81 2.65 -29.40
C GLU A 242 21.42 2.49 -30.80
N GLN A 243 22.00 3.55 -31.36
CA GLN A 243 22.69 3.51 -32.64
C GLN A 243 24.16 3.06 -32.52
N ASP A 244 24.78 3.11 -31.33
CA ASP A 244 26.13 2.57 -31.12
C ASP A 244 26.07 1.02 -31.04
N PRO A 245 26.71 0.29 -31.97
CA PRO A 245 26.64 -1.17 -32.01
C PRO A 245 27.21 -1.85 -30.75
N ARG A 246 28.23 -1.27 -30.10
CA ARG A 246 28.83 -1.80 -28.86
C ARG A 246 27.87 -1.63 -27.68
N PHE A 247 27.20 -0.49 -27.65
CA PHE A 247 26.22 -0.20 -26.62
C PHE A 247 24.96 -1.05 -26.79
N LYS A 248 24.47 -1.17 -28.03
CA LYS A 248 23.32 -2.00 -28.39
C LYS A 248 23.51 -3.46 -27.99
N GLU A 249 24.70 -4.03 -28.21
CA GLU A 249 25.02 -5.40 -27.79
C GLU A 249 24.97 -5.57 -26.28
N THR A 250 25.51 -4.61 -25.52
CA THR A 250 25.48 -4.60 -24.05
C THR A 250 24.07 -4.38 -23.48
N MET A 251 23.20 -3.70 -24.22
CA MET A 251 21.86 -3.29 -23.80
C MET A 251 20.73 -4.23 -24.24
N ARG A 252 20.96 -5.17 -25.17
CA ARG A 252 19.93 -6.10 -25.66
C ARG A 252 19.19 -6.86 -24.56
N SER A 253 19.83 -7.08 -23.42
CA SER A 253 19.25 -7.76 -22.26
C SER A 253 19.09 -6.85 -21.04
N LYS A 254 19.14 -5.52 -21.20
CA LYS A 254 19.09 -4.58 -20.08
C LYS A 254 17.97 -3.56 -20.26
N ARG A 255 17.17 -3.37 -19.20
CA ARG A 255 16.12 -2.36 -19.12
C ARG A 255 16.65 -1.12 -18.43
N LEU A 256 16.35 0.05 -18.98
CA LEU A 256 16.69 1.33 -18.38
C LEU A 256 15.56 1.83 -17.48
N LEU A 257 15.92 2.29 -16.28
CA LEU A 257 15.02 2.98 -15.36
C LEU A 257 15.58 4.34 -14.97
N LEU A 258 14.82 5.39 -15.27
CA LEU A 258 15.12 6.75 -14.83
C LEU A 258 14.50 7.02 -13.45
N ILE A 259 15.33 7.36 -12.48
CA ILE A 259 14.93 7.69 -11.11
C ILE A 259 15.26 9.16 -10.86
N HIS A 260 14.22 9.98 -10.64
CA HIS A 260 14.47 11.33 -10.12
C HIS A 260 14.79 11.25 -8.63
N ASN A 261 15.81 11.99 -8.19
CA ASN A 261 16.03 12.28 -6.79
C ASN A 261 15.63 13.74 -6.56
N HIS A 262 14.75 14.01 -5.61
CA HIS A 262 14.47 15.38 -5.20
C HIS A 262 15.61 15.88 -4.31
N VAL A 263 16.11 17.09 -4.57
CA VAL A 263 17.05 17.79 -3.68
C VAL A 263 16.27 18.28 -2.45
N TYR A 264 15.93 17.37 -1.55
CA TYR A 264 15.60 17.71 -0.17
C TYR A 264 16.33 16.73 0.74
N TRP A 265 17.44 17.21 1.30
CA TRP A 265 18.23 16.52 2.31
C TRP A 265 17.44 16.39 3.61
N TYR A 266 16.50 15.44 3.74
CA TYR A 266 16.05 14.93 5.04
C TYR A 266 15.44 13.53 4.85
N TYR A 267 16.09 12.54 5.48
CA TYR A 267 15.69 11.13 5.76
C TYR A 267 14.92 10.32 4.71
N PRO A 268 15.36 9.08 4.38
CA PRO A 268 14.59 8.17 3.55
C PRO A 268 13.42 7.59 4.35
N VAL A 269 12.27 8.25 4.33
CA VAL A 269 11.01 7.52 4.49
C VAL A 269 10.72 6.92 3.12
N VAL A 270 10.84 5.59 3.02
CA VAL A 270 10.53 4.82 1.82
C VAL A 270 9.02 4.91 1.56
N PHE A 271 8.60 6.00 0.93
CA PHE A 271 7.36 6.05 0.16
C PHE A 271 7.74 5.69 -1.27
N HIS A 272 7.47 4.45 -1.69
CA HIS A 272 7.53 4.13 -3.11
C HIS A 272 6.50 5.01 -3.85
N PRO A 273 6.94 5.92 -4.74
CA PRO A 273 6.02 6.85 -5.37
C PRO A 273 5.06 6.12 -6.31
N MET A 274 3.76 6.23 -6.02
CA MET A 274 2.66 5.80 -6.87
C MET A 274 2.51 6.69 -8.12
N LEU A 275 3.42 6.55 -9.08
CA LEU A 275 3.19 7.04 -10.45
C LEU A 275 3.00 5.83 -11.37
N PRO A 276 2.09 5.91 -12.36
CA PRO A 276 2.10 4.95 -13.46
C PRO A 276 3.42 5.14 -14.22
N LYS A 277 4.37 4.24 -13.98
CA LYS A 277 5.52 4.07 -14.86
C LYS A 277 4.98 3.40 -16.11
N LYS A 278 4.91 4.13 -17.22
CA LYS A 278 4.70 3.51 -18.53
C LYS A 278 5.98 2.73 -18.84
N THR A 279 5.90 1.41 -18.76
CA THR A 279 6.88 0.54 -19.39
C THR A 279 6.59 0.51 -20.89
N ILE A 280 7.32 1.35 -21.59
CA ILE A 280 7.61 1.29 -23.03
C ILE A 280 8.44 0.05 -23.39
N ASN A 281 7.87 -1.09 -23.82
CA ASN A 281 8.69 -2.18 -24.37
C ASN A 281 9.42 -1.74 -25.64
#